data_AF-M6DD45-F1
#
_entry.id   AF-M6DD45-F1
#
_cell.length_a   1.000
_cell.length_b   1.000
_cell.length_c   1.000
_cell.angle_alpha   90.00
_cell.angle_beta   90.00
_cell.angle_gamma   90.00
#
_symmetry.space_group_name_H-M   'P 1'
#
loop_
_entity.id
_entity.type
_entity.pdbx_description
1 polymer ?
#
loop_
_entity_poly.entity_id
_entity_poly.type
_entity_poly.pdbx_seq_one_letter_code
_entity_poly.pdbx_strand_id
1 'polypeptide(L)'
;MASMKKILFSLAILSLFIGCQPPLQERILGIWERTAVCAADGQCKNSDPGKAPKLSIFRPGLAIYENPEDPENQRRIEYEFYEKETKSREPELIFRFLNLGFDIRYIVKKANKETLELLNPDLNNTEVYKKLGPAPE
;
A
#
# COMPACT_ATOMS: atom_id res chain seq x y z
N MET A 1 -13.54 35.38 -35.20
CA MET A 1 -14.30 34.95 -34.00
C MET A 1 -14.19 33.44 -33.88
N ALA A 2 -13.39 32.94 -32.93
CA ALA A 2 -13.32 31.51 -32.65
C ALA A 2 -14.70 31.05 -32.17
N SER A 3 -15.32 30.14 -32.93
CA SER A 3 -16.65 29.60 -32.62
C SER A 3 -16.62 28.96 -31.23
N MET A 4 -17.41 29.50 -30.31
CA MET A 4 -17.51 29.10 -28.89
C MET A 4 -17.69 27.58 -28.70
N LYS A 5 -18.31 26.90 -29.68
CA LYS A 5 -18.47 25.44 -29.73
C LYS A 5 -17.15 24.67 -29.85
N LYS A 6 -16.14 25.21 -30.54
CA LYS A 6 -14.84 24.53 -30.73
C LYS A 6 -13.98 24.59 -29.46
N ILE A 7 -14.12 25.65 -28.66
CA ILE A 7 -13.42 25.82 -27.38
C ILE A 7 -14.02 24.91 -26.31
N LEU A 8 -15.35 24.76 -26.28
CA LEU A 8 -16.03 23.86 -25.35
C LEU A 8 -15.67 22.39 -25.58
N PHE A 9 -15.55 21.97 -26.85
CA PHE A 9 -15.14 20.61 -27.21
C PHE A 9 -13.67 20.31 -26.86
N SER A 10 -12.78 21.29 -27.01
CA SER A 10 -11.37 21.11 -26.66
C SER A 10 -11.14 21.08 -25.15
N LEU A 11 -11.93 21.81 -24.36
CA LEU A 11 -11.90 21.72 -22.90
C LEU A 11 -12.46 20.38 -22.37
N ALA A 12 -13.51 19.83 -23.01
CA ALA A 12 -14.11 18.55 -22.65
C ALA A 12 -13.24 17.32 -22.98
N ILE A 13 -12.38 17.42 -23.99
CA ILE A 13 -11.40 16.38 -24.32
C ILE A 13 -10.21 16.45 -23.35
N LEU A 14 -9.84 17.65 -22.88
CA LEU A 14 -8.75 17.82 -21.90
C LEU A 14 -9.13 17.29 -20.51
N SER A 15 -10.42 17.34 -20.12
CA SER A 15 -10.90 16.82 -18.83
C SER A 15 -11.02 15.29 -18.77
N LEU A 16 -11.00 14.59 -19.92
CA LEU A 16 -10.96 13.11 -19.98
C LEU A 16 -9.58 12.53 -19.62
N PHE A 17 -8.53 13.36 -19.60
CA PHE A 17 -7.17 12.96 -19.21
C PHE A 17 -6.82 13.26 -17.75
N ILE A 18 -7.81 13.64 -16.92
CA ILE A 18 -7.63 13.61 -15.46
C ILE A 18 -7.56 12.13 -15.09
N GLY A 19 -6.33 11.60 -15.10
CA GLY A 19 -6.03 10.17 -15.05
C GLY A 19 -6.80 9.47 -13.95
N CYS A 20 -7.72 8.59 -14.36
CA CYS A 20 -8.39 7.67 -13.46
C CYS A 20 -7.29 6.85 -12.76
N GLN A 21 -7.10 7.08 -11.46
CA GLN A 21 -6.25 6.19 -10.68
C GLN A 21 -6.95 4.84 -10.58
N PRO A 22 -6.21 3.72 -10.65
CA PRO A 22 -6.79 2.40 -10.41
C PRO A 22 -7.49 2.37 -9.04
N PRO A 23 -8.48 1.49 -8.84
CA PRO A 23 -9.08 1.25 -7.53
C PRO A 23 -8.02 1.03 -6.45
N LEU A 24 -8.31 1.40 -5.20
CA LEU A 24 -7.35 1.29 -4.10
C LEU A 24 -6.84 -0.15 -3.92
N GLN A 25 -7.74 -1.13 -4.09
CA GLN A 25 -7.39 -2.55 -4.05
C GLN A 25 -6.33 -2.93 -5.10
N GLU A 26 -6.33 -2.31 -6.27
CA GLU A 26 -5.30 -2.56 -7.30
C GLU A 26 -4.00 -1.81 -7.01
N ARG A 27 -4.10 -0.65 -6.35
CA ARG A 27 -2.94 0.19 -6.01
C ARG A 27 -2.06 -0.45 -4.95
N ILE A 28 -2.62 -1.20 -4.01
CA ILE A 28 -1.86 -1.89 -2.95
C ILE A 28 -1.12 -3.15 -3.45
N LEU A 29 -1.51 -3.71 -4.60
CA LEU A 29 -0.84 -4.89 -5.17
C LEU A 29 0.56 -4.54 -5.65
N GLY A 30 1.51 -5.42 -5.41
CA GLY A 30 2.90 -5.20 -5.78
C GLY A 30 3.90 -5.84 -4.84
N ILE A 31 5.17 -5.68 -5.22
CA ILE A 31 6.31 -5.94 -4.36
C ILE A 31 6.75 -4.60 -3.79
N TRP A 32 6.79 -4.51 -2.47
CA TRP A 32 7.07 -3.31 -1.71
C TRP A 32 8.29 -3.52 -0.83
N GLU A 33 9.16 -2.52 -0.73
CA GLU A 33 10.30 -2.51 0.19
C GLU A 33 10.09 -1.44 1.25
N ARG A 34 10.21 -1.80 2.52
CA ARG A 34 10.04 -0.85 3.62
C ARG A 34 11.23 0.09 3.69
N THR A 35 11.01 1.37 3.45
CA THR A 35 12.06 2.39 3.47
C THR A 35 12.17 3.10 4.81
N ALA A 36 11.07 3.21 5.56
CA ALA A 36 11.06 3.85 6.86
C ALA A 36 9.94 3.34 7.78
N VAL A 37 10.14 3.55 9.08
CA VAL A 37 9.12 3.45 10.12
C VAL A 37 9.09 4.78 10.85
N CYS A 38 7.95 5.47 10.82
CA CYS A 38 7.76 6.77 11.43
C CYS A 38 6.87 6.66 12.67
N ALA A 39 7.36 7.12 13.82
CA ALA A 39 6.57 7.23 15.04
C ALA A 39 5.57 8.40 14.94
N ALA A 40 4.57 8.39 15.82
CA ALA A 40 3.53 9.42 15.86
C ALA A 40 4.05 10.84 16.16
N ASP A 41 5.23 10.97 16.77
CA ASP A 41 5.90 12.26 17.01
C ASP A 41 6.62 12.83 15.77
N GLY A 42 6.57 12.10 14.64
CA GLY A 42 7.19 12.48 13.37
C GLY A 42 8.63 12.00 13.20
N GLN A 43 9.23 11.33 14.20
CA GLN A 43 10.56 10.76 14.04
C GLN A 43 10.52 9.50 13.18
N CYS A 44 11.30 9.49 12.10
CA CYS A 44 11.39 8.36 11.18
C CYS A 44 12.75 7.65 11.29
N LYS A 45 12.71 6.33 11.43
CA LYS A 45 13.88 5.47 11.29
C LYS A 45 13.88 4.85 9.90
N ASN A 46 14.91 5.14 9.11
CA ASN A 46 15.09 4.54 7.79
C ASN A 46 15.60 3.09 7.91
N SER A 47 15.23 2.26 6.95
CA SER A 47 15.78 0.91 6.81
C SER A 47 17.21 0.97 6.29
N ASP A 48 18.05 0.05 6.79
CA ASP A 48 19.42 -0.09 6.28
C ASP A 48 19.40 -0.68 4.85
N PRO A 49 20.27 -0.19 3.94
CA PRO A 49 20.39 -0.75 2.60
C PRO A 49 20.69 -2.25 2.64
N GLY A 50 19.90 -3.05 1.91
CA GLY A 50 20.07 -4.50 1.83
C GLY A 50 19.51 -5.30 3.01
N LYS A 51 18.98 -4.65 4.04
CA LYS A 51 18.29 -5.28 5.18
C LYS A 51 16.82 -4.90 5.29
N ALA A 52 16.31 -4.12 4.34
CA ALA A 52 14.93 -3.67 4.33
C ALA A 52 13.97 -4.85 4.16
N PRO A 53 12.97 -5.00 5.05
CA PRO A 53 11.92 -5.97 4.84
C PRO A 53 11.13 -5.69 3.58
N LYS A 54 10.65 -6.75 2.94
CA LYS A 54 9.79 -6.66 1.76
C LYS A 54 8.41 -7.22 2.05
N LEU A 55 7.42 -6.58 1.47
CA LEU A 55 6.03 -6.97 1.54
C LEU A 55 5.52 -7.12 0.12
N SER A 56 5.17 -8.35 -0.26
CA SER A 56 4.55 -8.62 -1.55
C SER A 56 3.09 -8.97 -1.37
N ILE A 57 2.19 -8.31 -2.11
CA ILE A 57 0.72 -8.44 -1.96
C ILE A 57 0.13 -8.87 -3.30
N PHE A 58 -0.56 -10.01 -3.32
CA PHE A 58 -1.02 -10.73 -4.52
C PHE A 58 -2.50 -11.10 -4.46
N ARG A 59 -3.12 -11.29 -5.63
CA ARG A 59 -4.46 -11.91 -5.68
C ARG A 59 -4.34 -13.45 -5.61
N PRO A 60 -5.33 -14.16 -5.05
CA PRO A 60 -6.40 -13.70 -4.18
C PRO A 60 -6.00 -13.81 -2.69
N GLY A 61 -5.76 -12.69 -2.01
CA GLY A 61 -5.61 -12.66 -0.54
C GLY A 61 -4.30 -13.25 -0.01
N LEU A 62 -3.26 -13.36 -0.85
CA LEU A 62 -1.94 -13.86 -0.46
C LEU A 62 -0.96 -12.71 -0.32
N ALA A 63 -0.21 -12.68 0.77
CA ALA A 63 0.94 -11.82 0.91
C ALA A 63 2.17 -12.62 1.36
N ILE A 64 3.34 -12.06 1.06
CA ILE A 64 4.63 -12.61 1.46
C ILE A 64 5.37 -11.49 2.18
N TYR A 65 5.76 -11.76 3.42
CA TYR A 65 6.61 -10.89 4.20
C TYR A 65 8.01 -11.48 4.27
N GLU A 66 9.00 -10.76 3.74
CA GLU A 66 10.41 -11.12 3.81
C GLU A 66 11.11 -10.20 4.80
N ASN A 67 11.76 -10.79 5.81
CA ASN A 67 12.55 -10.07 6.79
C ASN A 67 13.95 -10.69 6.84
N PRO A 68 14.99 -10.01 6.34
CA PRO A 68 16.37 -10.52 6.37
C PRO A 68 16.92 -10.79 7.77
N GLU A 69 16.28 -10.27 8.82
CA GLU A 69 16.66 -10.50 10.21
C GLU A 69 15.93 -11.70 10.86
N ASP A 70 14.92 -12.27 10.19
CA ASP A 70 14.19 -13.45 10.65
C ASP A 70 14.91 -14.73 10.15
N PRO A 71 15.18 -15.74 11.00
CA PRO A 71 15.77 -17.01 10.57
C PRO A 71 15.01 -17.74 9.46
N GLU A 72 13.68 -17.59 9.41
CA GLU A 72 12.86 -18.17 8.34
C GLU A 72 12.96 -17.36 7.03
N ASN A 73 13.50 -16.14 7.09
CA ASN A 73 13.66 -15.12 6.04
C ASN A 73 12.38 -14.66 5.34
N GLN A 74 11.38 -15.54 5.21
CA GLN A 74 10.18 -15.32 4.43
C GLN A 74 8.98 -16.03 5.08
N ARG A 75 7.86 -15.32 5.20
CA ARG A 75 6.59 -15.85 5.69
C ARG A 75 5.51 -15.63 4.65
N ARG A 76 4.77 -16.69 4.33
CA ARG A 76 3.53 -16.60 3.56
C ARG A 76 2.39 -16.33 4.52
N ILE A 77 1.64 -15.27 4.26
CA ILE A 77 0.55 -14.79 5.11
C ILE A 77 -0.68 -14.56 4.26
N GLU A 78 -1.86 -14.69 4.86
CA GLU A 78 -3.09 -14.27 4.21
C GLU A 78 -3.30 -12.78 4.46
N TYR A 79 -4.03 -12.12 3.56
CA TYR A 79 -4.51 -10.78 3.83
C TYR A 79 -5.96 -10.59 3.41
N GLU A 80 -6.64 -9.71 4.16
CA GLU A 80 -7.94 -9.18 3.80
C GLU A 80 -7.85 -7.67 3.67
N PHE A 81 -8.51 -7.14 2.64
CA PHE A 81 -8.58 -5.71 2.40
C PHE A 81 -10.03 -5.25 2.47
N TYR A 82 -10.28 -4.26 3.32
CA TYR A 82 -11.59 -3.66 3.54
C TYR A 82 -11.52 -2.18 3.22
N GLU A 83 -12.21 -1.74 2.17
CA GLU A 83 -12.19 -0.34 1.75
C GLU A 83 -13.18 0.54 2.53
N LYS A 84 -14.26 -0.05 3.04
CA LYS A 84 -15.37 0.64 3.70
C LYS A 84 -15.86 -0.15 4.90
N GLU A 85 -16.66 0.50 5.75
CA GLU A 85 -17.31 -0.11 6.91
C GLU A 85 -16.33 -0.74 7.92
N THR A 86 -15.14 -0.15 8.01
CA THR A 86 -14.06 -0.58 8.89
C THR A 86 -14.18 0.03 10.28
N LYS A 87 -13.43 -0.49 11.25
CA LYS A 87 -13.40 0.05 12.63
C LYS A 87 -12.83 1.47 12.66
N SER A 88 -11.81 1.73 11.84
CA SER A 88 -11.18 3.06 11.72
C SER A 88 -11.96 4.06 10.87
N ARG A 89 -12.97 3.60 10.12
CA ARG A 89 -13.64 4.37 9.05
C ARG A 89 -12.68 4.78 7.91
N GLU A 90 -11.49 4.19 7.86
CA GLU A 90 -10.49 4.31 6.80
C GLU A 90 -10.25 2.91 6.19
N PRO A 91 -9.68 2.80 4.97
CA PRO A 91 -9.37 1.49 4.40
C PRO A 91 -8.39 0.70 5.27
N GLU A 92 -8.71 -0.56 5.55
CA GLU A 92 -7.93 -1.45 6.41
C GLU A 92 -7.35 -2.63 5.63
N LEU A 93 -6.12 -3.00 5.97
CA LEU A 93 -5.42 -4.17 5.49
C LEU A 93 -5.08 -5.05 6.70
N ILE A 94 -5.59 -6.28 6.73
CA ILE A 94 -5.39 -7.22 7.84
C ILE A 94 -4.52 -8.35 7.34
N PHE A 95 -3.33 -8.51 7.92
CA PHE A 95 -2.44 -9.64 7.64
C PHE A 95 -2.63 -10.72 8.68
N ARG A 96 -2.84 -11.97 8.25
CA ARG A 96 -3.06 -13.13 9.11
C ARG A 96 -1.85 -14.06 9.04
N PHE A 97 -1.18 -14.21 10.17
CA PHE A 97 -0.07 -15.14 10.35
C PHE A 97 -0.62 -16.45 10.89
N LEU A 98 -1.27 -17.24 10.02
CA LEU A 98 -2.01 -18.45 10.42
C LEU A 98 -1.17 -19.43 11.25
N ASN A 99 0.09 -19.65 10.86
CA ASN A 99 1.01 -20.55 11.57
C ASN A 99 1.38 -20.05 12.98
N LEU A 100 1.20 -18.76 13.26
CA LEU A 100 1.55 -18.13 14.53
C LEU A 100 0.31 -17.73 15.35
N GLY A 101 -0.89 -17.86 14.78
CA GLY A 101 -2.16 -17.63 15.48
C GLY A 101 -2.47 -16.16 15.80
N PHE A 102 -1.90 -15.20 15.07
CA PHE A 102 -2.20 -13.78 15.25
C PHE A 102 -2.45 -13.05 13.93
N ASP A 103 -3.06 -11.88 14.02
CA ASP A 103 -3.22 -10.93 12.92
C ASP A 103 -2.57 -9.58 13.24
N ILE A 104 -2.26 -8.82 12.18
CA ILE A 104 -1.82 -7.43 12.28
C ILE A 104 -2.75 -6.59 11.41
N ARG A 105 -3.37 -5.58 12.02
CA ARG A 105 -4.21 -4.61 11.31
C ARG A 105 -3.40 -3.38 10.94
N TYR A 106 -3.53 -2.94 9.71
CA TYR A 106 -3.02 -1.66 9.23
C TYR A 106 -4.15 -0.80 8.66
N ILE A 107 -4.03 0.51 8.83
CA ILE A 107 -4.82 1.50 8.12
C ILE A 107 -4.00 1.98 6.92
N VAL A 108 -4.60 1.96 5.72
CA VAL A 108 -3.94 2.42 4.48
C VAL A 108 -4.03 3.94 4.41
N LYS A 109 -2.97 4.65 4.81
CA LYS A 109 -2.92 6.12 4.77
C LYS A 109 -2.66 6.64 3.35
N LYS A 110 -1.88 5.89 2.57
CA LYS A 110 -1.56 6.22 1.18
C LYS A 110 -1.20 4.96 0.42
N ALA A 111 -1.68 4.83 -0.80
CA ALA A 111 -1.18 3.83 -1.74
C ALA A 111 -1.20 4.44 -3.12
N ASN A 112 -0.08 4.58 -3.82
CA ASN A 112 -0.03 5.10 -5.18
C ASN A 112 0.95 4.24 -6.02
N LYS A 113 1.37 4.73 -7.19
CA LYS A 113 2.26 3.97 -8.08
C LYS A 113 3.64 3.69 -7.49
N GLU A 114 4.09 4.49 -6.53
CA GLU A 114 5.46 4.47 -6.01
C GLU A 114 5.54 4.23 -4.51
N THR A 115 4.50 4.62 -3.76
CA THR A 115 4.51 4.66 -2.30
C THR A 115 3.30 3.97 -1.71
N LEU A 116 3.53 3.18 -0.66
CA LEU A 116 2.51 2.63 0.23
C LEU A 116 2.84 3.05 1.66
N GLU A 117 1.87 3.61 2.37
CA GLU A 117 1.99 4.03 3.78
C GLU A 117 0.91 3.30 4.60
N LEU A 118 1.36 2.48 5.54
CA LEU A 118 0.52 1.64 6.39
C LEU A 118 0.69 2.05 7.85
N LEU A 119 -0.36 2.56 8.48
CA LEU A 119 -0.39 2.89 9.90
C LEU A 119 -0.75 1.64 10.70
N ASN A 120 0.13 1.22 11.60
CA ASN A 120 -0.19 0.22 12.62
C ASN A 120 -0.79 0.95 13.84
N PRO A 121 -2.09 0.75 14.14
CA PRO A 121 -2.74 1.43 15.27
C PRO A 121 -2.27 0.90 16.63
N ASP A 122 -1.82 -0.35 16.71
CA ASP A 122 -1.38 -0.98 17.96
C ASP A 122 0.02 -0.49 18.36
N LEU A 123 0.89 -0.27 17.38
CA LEU A 123 2.25 0.28 17.57
C LEU A 123 2.30 1.80 17.45
N ASN A 124 1.22 2.43 16.98
CA ASN A 124 1.10 3.86 16.70
C ASN A 124 2.27 4.41 15.84
N ASN A 125 2.60 3.68 14.77
CA ASN A 125 3.64 4.04 13.83
C ASN A 125 3.20 3.80 12.38
N THR A 126 3.79 4.53 11.45
CA THR A 126 3.53 4.37 10.01
C THR A 126 4.72 3.72 9.34
N GLU A 127 4.48 2.60 8.70
CA GLU A 127 5.44 1.94 7.83
C GLU A 127 5.32 2.51 6.41
N VAL A 128 6.44 2.99 5.89
CA VAL A 128 6.54 3.59 4.55
C VAL A 128 7.27 2.63 3.64
N TYR A 129 6.67 2.36 2.49
CA TYR A 129 7.20 1.43 1.51
C TYR A 129 7.33 2.08 0.13
N LYS A 130 8.36 1.64 -0.60
CA LYS A 130 8.59 1.95 -2.01
C LYS A 130 8.24 0.76 -2.89
N LYS A 131 7.58 1.00 -4.01
CA LYS A 131 7.27 -0.04 -5.00
C LYS A 131 8.53 -0.50 -5.72
N LEU A 132 8.79 -1.80 -5.69
CA LEU A 132 9.87 -2.45 -6.46
C LEU A 132 9.37 -3.03 -7.77
N GLY A 133 8.12 -3.50 -7.81
CA GLY A 133 7.56 -4.15 -8.99
C GLY A 133 6.07 -4.43 -8.89
N PRO A 134 5.44 -4.85 -10.00
CA PRO A 134 4.07 -5.32 -9.98
C PRO A 134 3.94 -6.63 -9.19
N ALA A 135 2.72 -6.95 -8.78
CA ALA A 135 2.39 -8.30 -8.33
C ALA A 135 2.52 -9.24 -9.56
N PRO A 136 3.20 -10.39 -9.46
CA PRO A 136 3.09 -11.45 -10.45
C PRO A 136 1.61 -11.81 -10.63
N GLU A 137 1.22 -12.05 -11.87
CA GLU A 137 -0.13 -12.50 -12.24
C GLU A 137 -0.42 -13.93 -11.75
#